data_AF-A0A1T5B1Q8-F1
#
_entry.id   AF-A0A1T5B1Q8-F1
#
_cell.length_a   1.000
_cell.length_b   1.000
_cell.length_c   1.000
_cell.angle_alpha   90.00
_cell.angle_beta   90.00
_cell.angle_gamma   90.00
#
_symmetry.space_group_name_H-M   'P 1'
#
loop_
_entity.id
_entity.type
_entity.pdbx_description
1 polymer ?
#
loop_
_entity_poly.entity_id
_entity_poly.type
_entity_poly.pdbx_seq_one_letter_code
_entity_poly.pdbx_strand_id
1 'polypeptide(L)' 'MPQIVAVMTKNSGSWLSRNIYEIRQTLFAPDPNDSPLKKKQKAVGWYMFLILLLCGGLAMLIAVSFVH' A
#
# COMPACT_ATOMS: atom_id res chain seq x y z
N MET A 1 15.37 -12.50 31.20
CA MET A 1 14.11 -11.87 30.76
C MET A 1 14.29 -10.36 30.88
N PRO A 2 13.84 -9.49 29.94
CA PRO A 2 13.59 -9.59 28.48
C PRO A 2 14.64 -8.75 27.67
N GLN A 3 15.06 -9.03 26.43
CA GLN A 3 14.38 -9.14 25.12
C GLN A 3 13.47 -7.94 24.76
N ILE A 4 14.02 -6.72 24.69
CA ILE A 4 13.26 -5.57 24.15
C ILE A 4 14.06 -4.82 23.08
N VAL A 5 13.54 -4.97 21.86
CA VAL A 5 13.61 -4.07 20.71
C VAL A 5 14.89 -4.07 19.87
N ALA A 6 15.09 -5.19 19.18
CA ALA A 6 15.61 -5.15 17.81
C ALA A 6 14.57 -4.51 16.87
N VAL A 7 14.43 -3.18 16.85
CA VAL A 7 13.75 -2.47 15.76
C VAL A 7 14.37 -1.10 15.60
N MET A 8 15.27 -0.95 14.66
CA MET A 8 15.17 0.08 13.63
C MET A 8 16.14 -0.32 12.52
N THR A 9 15.71 -1.28 11.70
CA THR A 9 16.29 -1.42 10.37
C THR A 9 16.10 -0.08 9.67
N LYS A 10 17.21 0.59 9.40
CA LYS A 10 17.29 1.85 8.68
C LYS A 10 16.87 1.59 7.24
N ASN A 11 15.57 1.48 6.99
CA ASN A 11 15.04 1.45 5.64
C ASN A 11 15.17 2.86 5.06
N SER A 12 16.20 3.04 4.22
CA SER A 12 16.31 4.12 3.24
C SER A 12 15.19 3.98 2.19
N GLY A 13 13.92 4.01 2.63
CA GLY A 13 12.77 3.88 1.77
C GLY A 13 12.64 5.11 0.88
N SER A 14 12.67 4.91 -0.43
CA SER A 14 12.37 5.93 -1.44
C SER A 14 11.11 6.73 -1.05
N TRP A 15 11.07 8.04 -1.32
CA TRP A 15 9.92 8.93 -1.04
C TRP A 15 8.58 8.29 -1.44
N LEU A 16 8.56 7.57 -2.56
CA LEU A 16 7.39 6.85 -3.04
C LEU A 16 6.91 5.75 -2.09
N SER A 17 7.84 4.97 -1.52
CA SER A 17 7.50 3.87 -0.60
C SER A 17 6.85 4.37 0.69
N ARG A 18 7.26 5.56 1.17
CA ARG A 18 6.67 6.21 2.34
C ARG A 18 5.23 6.65 2.07
N ASN A 19 5.00 7.31 0.94
CA ASN A 19 3.65 7.72 0.53
C ASN A 19 2.72 6.52 0.31
N ILE A 20 3.21 5.46 -0.35
CA ILE A 20 2.43 4.23 -0.55
C ILE A 20 2.06 3.58 0.79
N TYR A 21 2.97 3.60 1.77
CA TYR A 21 2.70 3.09 3.10
C TYR A 21 1.62 3.90 3.84
N GLU A 22 1.69 5.23 3.79
CA GLU A 22 0.71 6.12 4.41
C GLU A 22 -0.69 5.96 3.76
N ILE A 23 -0.76 5.85 2.44
CA ILE A 23 -2.01 5.59 1.70
C ILE A 23 -2.60 4.24 2.12
N ARG A 24 -1.77 3.20 2.20
CA ARG A 24 -2.22 1.86 2.64
C ARG A 24 -2.80 1.90 4.05
N GLN A 25 -2.17 2.60 4.98
CA GLN A 25 -2.66 2.72 6.36
C GLN A 25 -3.96 3.52 6.43
N THR A 26 -4.13 4.53 5.58
CA THR A 26 -5.35 5.34 5.52
C THR A 26 -6.52 4.53 4.97
N LEU A 27 -6.31 3.78 3.87
CA LEU A 27 -7.36 3.00 3.22
C LEU A 27 -7.68 1.69 3.93
N PHE A 28 -6.67 1.05 4.50
CA PHE A 28 -6.78 -0.25 5.17
C PHE A 28 -6.09 -0.19 6.53
N ALA A 29 -6.69 0.57 7.45
CA ALA A 29 -6.20 0.71 8.83
C ALA A 29 -5.98 -0.68 9.45
N PRO A 30 -4.75 -1.01 9.90
CA PRO A 30 -4.48 -2.28 10.54
C PRO A 30 -5.07 -2.27 11.95
N ASP A 31 -6.07 -3.12 12.20
CA ASP A 31 -6.64 -3.29 13.53
C ASP A 31 -6.09 -4.56 14.19
N PRO A 32 -5.54 -4.50 15.42
CA PRO A 32 -4.98 -5.66 16.08
C PRO A 32 -6.02 -6.74 16.41
N ASN A 33 -7.30 -6.38 16.57
CA ASN A 33 -8.43 -7.30 16.77
C ASN A 33 -9.02 -7.85 15.47
N ASP A 34 -8.47 -7.52 14.29
CA ASP A 34 -8.92 -8.14 13.05
C ASP A 34 -8.64 -9.64 13.04
N SER A 35 -9.71 -10.41 12.81
CA SER A 35 -9.62 -11.84 12.52
C SER A 35 -8.70 -12.10 11.33
N PRO A 36 -8.02 -13.27 11.27
CA PRO A 36 -7.10 -13.60 10.17
C PRO A 36 -7.74 -13.47 8.78
N LEU A 37 -9.04 -13.75 8.67
CA LEU A 37 -9.83 -13.55 7.45
C LEU A 37 -9.90 -12.08 7.02
N LYS A 38 -10.20 -11.17 7.96
CA LYS A 38 -10.26 -9.72 7.69
C LYS A 38 -8.91 -9.16 7.26
N LYS A 39 -7.82 -9.64 7.87
CA LYS A 39 -6.44 -9.27 7.47
C LYS A 39 -6.13 -9.68 6.02
N LYS A 40 -6.55 -10.89 5.63
CA LYS A 40 -6.40 -11.36 4.23
C LYS A 40 -7.27 -10.55 3.27
N GLN A 41 -8.50 -10.22 3.65
CA GLN A 41 -9.39 -9.38 2.82
C GLN A 41 -8.81 -7.97 2.61
N LYS A 42 -8.27 -7.34 3.66
CA LYS A 42 -7.57 -6.04 3.54
C LYS A 42 -6.35 -6.13 2.63
N ALA A 43 -5.60 -7.22 2.69
CA ALA A 43 -4.47 -7.44 1.78
C ALA A 43 -4.92 -7.60 0.32
N VAL A 44 -5.98 -8.38 0.06
CA VAL A 44 -6.56 -8.53 -1.28
C VAL A 44 -7.07 -7.20 -1.81
N GLY A 45 -7.81 -6.43 -0.99
CA GLY A 45 -8.29 -5.09 -1.35
C GLY A 45 -7.15 -4.13 -1.71
N TRP A 46 -6.03 -4.22 -0.99
CA TRP A 46 -4.83 -3.44 -1.30
C TRP A 46 -4.23 -3.79 -2.67
N TYR A 47 -4.11 -5.08 -3.00
CA TYR A 47 -3.63 -5.49 -4.33
C TYR A 47 -4.58 -5.06 -5.45
N MET A 48 -5.89 -5.17 -5.25
CA MET A 48 -6.88 -4.70 -6.23
C MET A 48 -6.78 -3.19 -6.45
N PHE A 49 -6.60 -2.41 -5.38
CA PHE A 49 -6.40 -0.96 -5.47
C PHE A 49 -5.14 -0.62 -6.29
N LEU A 50 -4.01 -1.29 -6.03
CA LEU A 50 -2.77 -1.05 -6.79
C LEU A 50 -2.92 -1.38 -8.29
N ILE A 51 -3.61 -2.48 -8.61
CA ILE A 51 -3.89 -2.85 -10.01
C ILE A 51 -4.77 -1.79 -10.69
N LEU A 52 -5.82 -1.32 -10.01
CA LEU A 52 -6.70 -0.29 -10.56
C LEU A 52 -5.98 1.05 -10.73
N LEU A 53 -5.12 1.43 -9.78
CA LEU A 53 -4.33 2.65 -9.86
C LEU A 53 -3.34 2.60 -11.03
N LEU A 54 -2.69 1.45 -11.24
CA LEU A 54 -1.81 1.22 -12.40
C LEU A 54 -2.61 1.25 -13.72
N CYS A 55 -3.75 0.55 -13.78
CA CYS A 55 -4.61 0.50 -14.96
C CYS A 55 -5.14 1.88 -15.32
N GLY A 56 -5.65 2.63 -14.34
CA GLY A 56 -6.11 4.00 -14.52
C GLY A 56 -4.99 4.95 -14.97
N GLY A 57 -3.79 4.81 -14.39
CA GLY A 57 -2.62 5.58 -14.81
C GLY A 57 -2.21 5.29 -16.27
N LEU A 58 -2.19 4.02 -16.67
CA LEU A 58 -1.92 3.62 -18.05
C LEU A 58 -3.01 4.13 -19.02
N ALA A 59 -4.28 3.97 -18.66
CA ALA A 59 -5.40 4.47 -19.46
C ALA A 59 -5.34 6.00 -19.65
N MET A 60 -4.98 6.73 -18.60
CA MET A 60 -4.80 8.19 -18.65
C MET A 60 -3.60 8.56 -19.54
N LEU A 61 -2.48 7.83 -19.47
CA LEU A 61 -1.33 8.04 -20.36
C LEU A 61 -1.72 7.84 -21.83
N ILE A 62 -2.48 6.79 -22.12
CA ILE A 62 -2.97 6.50 -23.48
C ILE A 62 -3.91 7.62 -23.93
N ALA A 63 -4.86 8.02 -23.09
CA ALA A 63 -5.80 9.09 -23.41
C ALA A 63 -5.09 10.42 -23.72
N VAL A 64 -4.08 10.80 -22.93
CA VAL A 64 -3.29 12.01 -23.17
C VAL A 64 -2.42 11.88 -24.43
N SER A 65 -1.96 10.67 -24.77
CA SER A 65 -1.19 10.42 -26.00
C SER A 65 -2.00 10.68 -27.28
N PHE A 66 -3.32 10.53 -27.23
CA PHE A 66 -4.21 10.79 -28.37
C PHE A 66 -4.85 12.19 -28.36
N VAL A 67 -4.60 12.99 -27.31
CA VAL A 67 -5.11 14.37 -27.21
C VAL A 67 -4.15 15.41 -27.80
N HIS A 68 -2.92 15.00 -28.14
CA HIS A 68 -1.94 15.78 -28.88
C HIS A 68 -2.03 15.47 -30.37
#